data_AF-A0A0G1CE20-F1
#
_entry.id   AF-A0A0G1CE20-F1
#
_cell.length_a   1.000
_cell.length_b   1.000
_cell.length_c   1.000
_cell.angle_alpha   90.00
_cell.angle_beta   90.00
_cell.angle_gamma   90.00
#
_symmetry.space_group_name_H-M   'P 1'
#
loop_
_entity.id
_entity.type
_entity.pdbx_description
1 polymer ?
#
loop_
_entity_poly.entity_id
_entity_poly.type
_entity_poly.pdbx_seq_one_letter_code
_entity_poly.pdbx_strand_id
1 'polypeptide(L)'
;MKTKWLNFVLLLTNRIYARKQNILTLTGIQTVGGILVLILLEIILAIVSLPIYLTTKSDGVVAYFEEKGGYEKVAFDYNLRRILTMTGVGVILLIWLIKLLLIISVSSIFGPLKLYQVSDLRPAEMADKLLVQTETGIQTARVSQDLSIPILSGIKKERGGNYLFYGEARPLATVVLLLSDLQTVIYSGVANDKGQWEITHLRQDIKLRDGNHSVLVFSYDEQKGIRSNISSAQYFKISTPWYEDLMSQVDILANWSVVLIIVLGVFITFLTI
;
A
#
# COMPACT_ATOMS: atom_id res chain seq x y z
N MET A 1 46.72 -10.00 -6.13
CA MET A 1 45.33 -9.73 -6.55
C MET A 1 44.96 -8.25 -6.46
N LYS A 2 45.20 -7.57 -5.32
CA LYS A 2 44.90 -6.13 -5.12
C LYS A 2 45.49 -5.18 -6.18
N THR A 3 46.74 -5.38 -6.60
CA THR A 3 47.42 -4.55 -7.62
C THR A 3 46.86 -4.70 -9.03
N LYS A 4 46.51 -5.93 -9.46
CA LYS A 4 45.85 -6.15 -10.76
C LYS A 4 44.45 -5.51 -10.80
N TRP A 5 43.73 -5.58 -9.68
CA TRP A 5 42.39 -5.01 -9.53
C TRP A 5 42.41 -3.47 -9.48
N LEU A 6 43.37 -2.89 -8.75
CA LEU A 6 43.61 -1.45 -8.74
C LEU A 6 43.98 -0.92 -10.14
N ASN A 7 44.89 -1.60 -10.83
CA ASN A 7 45.27 -1.24 -12.20
C ASN A 7 44.08 -1.29 -13.16
N PHE A 8 43.15 -2.24 -12.97
CA PHE A 8 41.92 -2.31 -13.76
C PHE A 8 40.99 -1.13 -13.51
N VAL A 9 40.81 -0.73 -12.24
CA VAL A 9 40.03 0.47 -11.87
C VAL A 9 40.66 1.74 -12.42
N LEU A 10 41.99 1.88 -12.34
CA LEU A 10 42.72 3.02 -12.91
C LEU A 10 42.59 3.07 -14.43
N LEU A 11 42.65 1.92 -15.11
CA LEU A 11 42.46 1.82 -16.56
C LEU A 11 41.04 2.24 -16.97
N LEU A 12 40.02 1.78 -16.25
CA LEU A 12 38.63 2.20 -16.46
C LEU A 12 38.45 3.71 -16.24
N THR A 13 39.06 4.25 -15.17
CA THR A 13 39.01 5.68 -14.84
C THR A 13 39.64 6.52 -15.97
N ASN A 14 40.82 6.12 -16.47
CA ASN A 14 41.47 6.79 -17.59
C ASN A 14 40.62 6.71 -18.88
N ARG A 15 39.97 5.58 -19.13
CA ARG A 15 39.08 5.41 -20.29
C ARG A 15 37.84 6.30 -20.21
N ILE A 16 37.27 6.46 -19.02
CA ILE A 16 36.15 7.39 -18.75
C ILE A 16 36.61 8.83 -18.96
N TYR A 17 37.77 9.21 -18.44
CA TYR A 17 38.31 10.56 -18.60
C TYR A 17 38.56 10.91 -20.07
N ALA A 18 39.20 10.01 -20.82
CA ALA A 18 39.39 10.17 -22.26
C ALA A 18 38.06 10.27 -23.02
N ARG A 19 37.01 9.56 -22.57
CA ARG A 19 35.68 9.65 -23.17
C ARG A 19 34.98 10.96 -22.83
N LYS A 20 35.11 11.47 -21.61
CA LYS A 20 34.60 12.80 -21.21
C LYS A 20 35.20 13.90 -22.08
N GLN A 21 36.52 13.88 -22.27
CA GLN A 21 37.21 14.84 -23.15
C GLN A 21 36.72 14.75 -24.60
N ASN A 22 36.51 13.54 -25.13
CA ASN A 22 35.97 13.35 -26.47
C ASN A 22 34.49 13.76 -26.60
N ILE A 23 33.68 13.71 -25.54
CA ILE A 23 32.28 14.16 -25.58
C ILE A 23 32.20 15.68 -25.67
N LEU A 24 33.16 16.41 -25.08
CA LEU A 24 33.24 17.87 -25.16
C LEU A 24 33.52 18.37 -26.59
N THR A 25 34.05 17.53 -27.47
CA THR A 25 34.35 17.88 -28.87
C THR A 25 33.26 17.42 -29.86
N LEU A 26 32.23 16.70 -29.40
CA LEU A 26 31.14 16.18 -30.25
C LEU A 26 29.89 17.06 -30.16
N THR A 27 29.18 17.22 -31.29
CA THR A 27 27.92 17.96 -31.38
C THR A 27 26.77 17.09 -31.90
N GLY A 28 25.56 17.30 -31.37
CA GLY A 28 24.33 16.66 -31.86
C GLY A 28 24.06 15.27 -31.29
N ILE A 29 23.48 14.37 -32.09
CA ILE A 29 23.00 13.05 -31.63
C ILE A 29 24.14 12.12 -31.17
N GLN A 30 25.35 12.35 -31.69
CA GLN A 30 26.55 11.64 -31.27
C GLN A 30 26.97 11.98 -29.84
N THR A 31 26.67 13.20 -29.35
CA THR A 31 26.88 13.61 -27.97
C THR A 31 25.97 12.83 -27.02
N VAL A 32 24.69 12.63 -27.39
CA VAL A 32 23.72 11.86 -26.60
C VAL A 32 24.15 10.40 -26.47
N GLY A 33 24.54 9.77 -27.58
CA GLY A 33 25.10 8.41 -27.56
C GLY A 33 26.40 8.31 -26.75
N GLY A 34 27.26 9.33 -26.85
CA GLY A 34 28.48 9.45 -26.06
C GLY A 34 28.20 9.53 -24.55
N ILE A 35 27.22 10.33 -24.13
CA ILE A 35 26.79 10.48 -22.74
C ILE A 35 26.21 9.17 -22.20
N LEU A 36 25.38 8.44 -22.97
CA LEU A 36 24.86 7.14 -22.53
C LEU A 36 25.96 6.10 -22.28
N VAL A 37 26.93 6.02 -23.19
CA VAL A 37 28.09 5.13 -23.02
C VAL A 37 28.95 5.56 -21.82
N LEU A 38 29.07 6.87 -21.57
CA LEU A 38 29.77 7.40 -20.40
C LEU A 38 29.08 6.99 -19.09
N ILE A 39 27.76 7.13 -19.01
CA ILE A 39 26.96 6.73 -17.85
C ILE A 39 27.14 5.23 -17.57
N LEU A 40 27.08 4.39 -18.60
CA LEU A 40 27.32 2.94 -18.48
C LEU A 40 28.72 2.62 -17.92
N LEU A 41 29.76 3.30 -18.43
CA LEU A 41 31.12 3.13 -17.94
C LEU A 41 31.26 3.58 -16.48
N GLU A 42 30.61 4.66 -16.07
CA GLU A 42 30.62 5.12 -14.68
C GLU A 42 29.90 4.15 -13.74
N ILE A 43 28.80 3.54 -14.17
CA ILE A 43 28.11 2.48 -13.41
C ILE A 43 29.02 1.27 -13.23
N ILE A 44 29.69 0.82 -14.30
CA ILE A 44 30.63 -0.31 -14.24
C ILE A 44 31.80 0.03 -13.31
N LEU A 45 32.36 1.24 -13.40
CA LEU A 45 33.41 1.70 -12.51
C LEU A 45 32.93 1.70 -11.05
N ALA A 46 31.73 2.19 -10.78
CA ALA A 46 31.16 2.22 -9.43
C ALA A 46 31.06 0.81 -8.83
N ILE A 47 30.55 -0.16 -9.58
CA ILE A 47 30.43 -1.56 -9.14
C ILE A 47 31.81 -2.19 -8.89
N VAL A 48 32.75 -2.01 -9.82
CA VAL A 48 34.08 -2.64 -9.75
C VAL A 48 34.97 -1.98 -8.69
N SER A 49 34.79 -0.69 -8.44
CA SER A 49 35.55 0.08 -7.43
C SER A 49 35.00 -0.09 -6.02
N LEU A 50 33.73 -0.48 -5.84
CA LEU A 50 33.09 -0.64 -4.54
C LEU A 50 33.83 -1.63 -3.58
N PRO A 51 34.33 -2.79 -4.03
CA PRO A 51 35.16 -3.66 -3.19
C PRO A 51 36.46 -3.00 -2.73
N ILE A 52 37.09 -2.19 -3.58
CA ILE A 52 38.31 -1.44 -3.22
C ILE A 52 37.94 -0.36 -2.22
N TYR A 53 36.89 0.38 -2.52
CA TYR A 53 36.34 1.43 -1.66
C TYR A 53 36.03 0.93 -0.26
N LEU A 54 35.53 -0.31 -0.11
CA LEU A 54 35.24 -0.93 1.18
C LEU A 54 36.49 -1.49 1.90
N THR A 55 37.53 -1.90 1.18
CA THR A 55 38.66 -2.65 1.76
C THR A 55 39.92 -1.82 1.99
N THR A 56 40.11 -0.69 1.31
CA THR A 56 41.26 0.19 1.55
C THR A 56 41.02 1.07 2.77
N LYS A 57 42.00 1.18 3.68
CA LYS A 57 41.98 2.23 4.71
C LYS A 57 42.42 3.53 4.04
N SER A 58 41.70 4.62 4.31
CA SER A 58 42.11 5.95 3.86
C SER A 58 43.32 6.37 4.65
N ASP A 59 44.46 6.58 4.00
CA ASP A 59 45.44 7.54 4.51
C ASP A 59 44.92 8.95 4.19
N GLY A 60 45.14 9.90 5.09
CA GLY A 60 44.71 11.28 4.90
C GLY A 60 45.41 11.87 3.67
N VAL A 61 44.68 12.00 2.56
CA VAL A 61 45.22 12.64 1.35
C VAL A 61 45.19 14.14 1.56
N VAL A 62 46.39 14.72 1.73
CA VAL A 62 46.58 16.16 1.80
C VAL A 62 46.74 16.67 0.36
N ALA A 63 45.77 17.45 -0.12
CA ALA A 63 45.90 18.18 -1.37
C ALA A 63 46.43 19.58 -1.06
N TYR A 64 47.48 20.00 -1.77
CA TYR A 64 47.98 21.36 -1.74
C TYR A 64 47.37 22.11 -2.92
N PHE A 65 46.55 23.12 -2.65
CA PHE A 65 46.08 24.05 -3.69
C PHE A 65 46.97 25.28 -3.69
N GLU A 66 47.35 25.71 -4.89
CA GLU A 66 48.07 26.97 -5.09
C GLU A 66 47.02 28.08 -5.14
N GLU A 67 46.69 28.66 -3.98
CA GLU A 67 45.98 29.93 -3.92
C GLU A 67 46.99 31.07 -3.65
N LYS A 68 46.66 32.27 -4.15
CA LYS A 68 47.53 33.45 -4.35
C LYS A 68 48.24 33.95 -3.06
N GLY A 69 49.21 33.20 -2.56
CA GLY A 69 50.03 33.59 -1.41
C GLY A 69 50.58 32.46 -0.55
N GLY A 70 50.19 31.19 -0.78
CA GLY A 70 50.75 30.06 -0.06
C GLY A 70 49.96 28.76 -0.25
N TYR A 71 50.61 27.63 0.03
CA TYR A 71 49.96 26.32 0.02
C TYR A 71 49.14 26.12 1.31
N GLU A 72 47.83 26.35 1.27
CA GLU A 72 46.97 26.07 2.41
C GLU A 72 46.59 24.57 2.44
N LYS A 73 46.73 23.95 3.61
CA LYS A 73 46.52 22.51 3.81
C LYS A 73 45.02 22.23 3.97
N VAL A 74 44.32 21.97 2.87
CA VAL A 74 42.92 21.51 2.95
C VAL A 74 42.91 20.00 3.20
N ALA A 75 42.66 19.61 4.44
CA ALA A 75 42.44 18.22 4.80
C ALA A 75 41.03 17.79 4.34
N PHE A 76 40.92 17.24 3.12
CA PHE A 76 39.69 16.57 2.72
C PHE A 76 39.55 15.30 3.54
N ASP A 77 38.62 15.28 4.49
CA ASP A 77 38.32 14.09 5.27
C ASP A 77 37.55 13.08 4.40
N TYR A 78 38.29 12.35 3.58
CA TYR A 78 37.80 11.30 2.71
C TYR A 78 37.09 10.19 3.51
N ASN A 79 37.48 9.97 4.78
CA ASN A 79 36.78 9.05 5.67
C ASN A 79 35.37 9.54 6.00
N LEU A 80 35.20 10.83 6.30
CA LEU A 80 33.89 11.41 6.57
C LEU A 80 32.97 11.28 5.35
N ARG A 81 33.45 11.62 4.15
CA ARG A 81 32.68 11.46 2.90
C ARG A 81 32.29 10.01 2.67
N ARG A 82 33.20 9.06 2.94
CA ARG A 82 32.96 7.63 2.80
C ARG A 82 31.95 7.06 3.79
N ILE A 83 32.02 7.50 5.04
CA ILE A 83 31.03 7.11 6.05
C ILE A 83 29.66 7.63 5.63
N LEU A 84 29.58 8.89 5.19
CA LEU A 84 28.32 9.51 4.80
C LEU A 84 27.68 8.86 3.56
N THR A 85 28.45 8.55 2.52
CA THR A 85 27.96 7.84 1.33
C THR A 85 27.56 6.39 1.63
N MET A 86 28.36 5.66 2.41
CA MET A 86 28.06 4.27 2.78
C MET A 86 26.83 4.16 3.67
N THR A 87 26.68 5.05 4.64
CA THR A 87 25.50 5.09 5.51
C THR A 87 24.27 5.50 4.71
N GLY A 88 24.37 6.50 3.83
CA GLY A 88 23.26 6.91 2.95
C GLY A 88 22.78 5.77 2.03
N VAL A 89 23.69 5.15 1.28
CA VAL A 89 23.36 4.03 0.39
C VAL A 89 22.85 2.82 1.19
N GLY A 90 23.46 2.52 2.34
CA GLY A 90 23.05 1.41 3.21
C GLY A 90 21.63 1.56 3.75
N VAL A 91 21.27 2.75 4.23
CA VAL A 91 19.91 3.04 4.73
C VAL A 91 18.89 2.92 3.61
N ILE A 92 19.17 3.47 2.42
CA ILE A 92 18.27 3.37 1.26
C ILE A 92 18.06 1.90 0.86
N LEU A 93 19.14 1.12 0.79
CA LEU A 93 19.10 -0.29 0.42
C LEU A 93 18.33 -1.12 1.46
N LEU A 94 18.50 -0.83 2.75
CA LEU A 94 17.76 -1.50 3.83
C LEU A 94 16.26 -1.21 3.75
N ILE A 95 15.87 0.06 3.56
CA ILE A 95 14.46 0.45 3.36
C ILE A 95 13.87 -0.28 2.15
N TRP A 96 14.61 -0.34 1.05
CA TRP A 96 14.18 -1.03 -0.16
C TRP A 96 13.99 -2.53 0.06
N LEU A 97 14.92 -3.21 0.74
CA LEU A 97 14.80 -4.64 1.06
C LEU A 97 13.59 -4.94 1.96
N ILE A 98 13.36 -4.14 2.99
CA ILE A 98 12.19 -4.28 3.87
C ILE A 98 10.89 -4.12 3.06
N LYS A 99 10.84 -3.15 2.16
CA LYS A 99 9.69 -2.91 1.29
C LYS A 99 9.44 -4.08 0.33
N LEU A 100 10.50 -4.59 -0.29
CA LEU A 100 10.41 -5.77 -1.16
C LEU A 100 9.86 -6.98 -0.39
N LEU A 101 10.37 -7.21 0.83
CA LEU A 101 9.92 -8.29 1.69
C LEU A 101 8.43 -8.14 2.04
N LEU A 102 7.99 -6.93 2.41
CA LEU A 102 6.57 -6.67 2.69
C LEU A 102 5.68 -6.93 1.48
N ILE A 103 6.05 -6.46 0.29
CA ILE A 103 5.26 -6.69 -0.94
C ILE A 103 5.12 -8.19 -1.23
N ILE A 104 6.22 -8.94 -1.13
CA ILE A 104 6.22 -10.40 -1.34
C ILE A 104 5.34 -11.09 -0.29
N SER A 105 5.49 -10.73 0.99
CA SER A 105 4.72 -11.33 2.09
C SER A 105 3.23 -11.03 1.99
N VAL A 106 2.85 -9.78 1.66
CA VAL A 106 1.44 -9.39 1.52
C VAL A 106 0.80 -10.15 0.37
N SER A 107 1.45 -10.23 -0.79
CA SER A 107 0.91 -10.97 -1.93
C SER A 107 0.78 -12.47 -1.66
N SER A 108 1.65 -13.04 -0.82
CA SER A 108 1.61 -14.46 -0.46
C SER A 108 0.50 -14.80 0.53
N ILE A 109 0.18 -13.89 1.47
CA ILE A 109 -0.80 -14.14 2.54
C ILE A 109 -2.22 -13.73 2.11
N PHE A 110 -2.35 -12.61 1.39
CA PHE A 110 -3.63 -11.98 1.07
C PHE A 110 -4.03 -12.11 -0.40
N GLY A 111 -3.21 -12.77 -1.23
CA GLY A 111 -3.40 -12.86 -2.68
C GLY A 111 -2.89 -11.62 -3.42
N PRO A 112 -2.98 -11.60 -4.77
CA PRO A 112 -2.44 -10.50 -5.57
C PRO A 112 -3.11 -9.16 -5.18
N LEU A 113 -2.28 -8.19 -4.82
CA LEU A 113 -2.71 -6.82 -4.59
C LEU A 113 -3.29 -6.26 -5.89
N LYS A 114 -4.60 -5.95 -5.90
CA LYS A 114 -5.26 -5.26 -7.00
C LYS A 114 -4.76 -3.80 -7.01
N LEU A 115 -3.60 -3.58 -7.64
CA LEU A 115 -2.88 -2.29 -7.65
C LEU A 115 -3.74 -1.15 -8.20
N TYR A 116 -4.67 -1.45 -9.10
CA TYR A 116 -5.71 -0.53 -9.56
C TYR A 116 -6.94 -1.36 -9.91
N GLN A 117 -8.02 -1.22 -9.15
CA GLN A 117 -9.33 -1.51 -9.73
C GLN A 117 -9.62 -0.30 -10.61
N VAL A 118 -9.33 -0.42 -11.91
CA VAL A 118 -10.01 0.39 -12.90
C VAL A 118 -11.47 0.00 -12.70
N SER A 119 -12.20 0.80 -11.92
CA SER A 119 -13.64 0.83 -12.05
C SER A 119 -13.82 1.14 -13.51
N ASP A 120 -14.20 0.14 -14.29
CA ASP A 120 -14.81 0.39 -15.58
C ASP A 120 -15.77 1.54 -15.32
N LEU A 121 -15.47 2.72 -15.89
CA LEU A 121 -16.41 3.83 -15.97
C LEU A 121 -17.47 3.42 -17.01
N ARG A 122 -18.04 2.23 -16.84
CA ARG A 122 -19.35 1.94 -17.37
C ARG A 122 -20.26 2.94 -16.66
N PRO A 123 -20.99 3.81 -17.39
CA PRO A 123 -22.06 4.57 -16.76
C PRO A 123 -22.90 3.56 -16.02
N ALA A 124 -23.05 3.68 -14.69
CA ALA A 124 -23.70 2.70 -13.82
C ALA A 124 -24.81 2.00 -14.59
N GLU A 125 -24.53 0.81 -15.13
CA GLU A 125 -25.34 0.16 -16.16
C GLU A 125 -26.56 -0.38 -15.44
N MET A 126 -27.52 0.50 -15.13
CA MET A 126 -28.75 0.18 -14.40
C MET A 126 -28.55 -0.98 -13.42
N ALA A 127 -27.50 -0.89 -12.59
CA ALA A 127 -27.28 -1.78 -11.47
C ALA A 127 -28.42 -1.44 -10.51
N ASP A 128 -29.54 -2.07 -10.85
CA ASP A 128 -30.70 -2.30 -10.05
C ASP A 128 -31.57 -1.08 -9.73
N LYS A 129 -32.24 -0.53 -10.75
CA LYS A 129 -33.52 0.18 -10.50
C LYS A 129 -34.46 -0.68 -9.64
N LEU A 130 -34.41 -2.01 -9.81
CA LEU A 130 -35.12 -2.99 -9.00
C LEU A 130 -34.60 -3.03 -7.55
N LEU A 131 -33.30 -3.25 -7.26
CA LEU A 131 -32.77 -3.18 -5.89
C LEU A 131 -33.03 -1.82 -5.24
N VAL A 132 -32.81 -0.70 -5.93
CA VAL A 132 -33.09 0.63 -5.37
C VAL A 132 -34.58 0.77 -5.06
N GLN A 133 -35.48 0.27 -5.92
CA GLN A 133 -36.92 0.25 -5.65
C GLN A 133 -37.29 -0.70 -4.50
N THR A 134 -36.65 -1.86 -4.39
CA THR A 134 -36.90 -2.84 -3.33
C THR A 134 -36.38 -2.33 -2.00
N GLU A 135 -35.17 -1.76 -1.94
CA GLU A 135 -34.59 -1.15 -0.73
C GLU A 135 -35.38 0.08 -0.28
N THR A 136 -35.75 0.97 -1.20
CA THR A 136 -36.60 2.14 -0.87
C THR A 136 -38.01 1.72 -0.47
N GLY A 137 -38.59 0.69 -1.11
CA GLY A 137 -39.87 0.09 -0.73
C GLY A 137 -39.84 -0.52 0.67
N ILE A 138 -38.78 -1.26 1.00
CA ILE A 138 -38.55 -1.84 2.33
C ILE A 138 -38.45 -0.76 3.41
N GLN A 139 -37.74 0.35 3.15
CA GLN A 139 -37.58 1.44 4.12
C GLN A 139 -38.87 2.26 4.30
N THR A 140 -39.66 2.43 3.24
CA THR A 140 -40.91 3.21 3.25
C THR A 140 -42.16 2.38 3.57
N ALA A 141 -42.01 1.05 3.71
CA ALA A 141 -43.10 0.13 4.00
C ALA A 141 -43.86 0.52 5.27
N ARG A 142 -45.19 0.44 5.20
CA ARG A 142 -46.08 0.73 6.33
C ARG A 142 -45.90 -0.35 7.40
N VAL A 143 -45.78 0.09 8.66
CA VAL A 143 -45.69 -0.82 9.80
C VAL A 143 -47.06 -1.44 10.07
N SER A 144 -47.13 -2.77 10.14
CA SER A 144 -48.30 -3.54 10.55
C SER A 144 -48.00 -4.33 11.82
N GLN A 145 -48.98 -4.40 12.72
CA GLN A 145 -48.90 -5.20 13.95
C GLN A 145 -49.19 -6.68 13.69
N ASP A 146 -49.75 -7.02 12.53
CA ASP A 146 -50.15 -8.39 12.18
C ASP A 146 -48.97 -9.27 11.72
N LEU A 147 -47.82 -8.66 11.47
CA LEU A 147 -46.60 -9.36 11.07
C LEU A 147 -45.78 -9.76 12.30
N SER A 148 -45.33 -11.02 12.33
CA SER A 148 -44.43 -11.53 13.36
C SER A 148 -43.09 -10.79 13.33
N ILE A 149 -42.66 -10.31 14.49
CA ILE A 149 -41.35 -9.68 14.65
C ILE A 149 -40.28 -10.79 14.73
N PRO A 150 -39.29 -10.81 13.83
CA PRO A 150 -38.22 -11.80 13.87
C PRO A 150 -37.27 -11.52 15.04
N ILE A 151 -36.68 -12.58 15.58
CA ILE A 151 -35.72 -12.53 16.67
C ILE A 151 -34.34 -12.84 16.10
N LEU A 152 -33.36 -11.96 16.33
CA LEU A 152 -31.96 -12.24 16.06
C LEU A 152 -31.42 -13.10 17.21
N SER A 153 -31.02 -14.33 16.93
CA SER A 153 -30.51 -15.26 17.95
C SER A 153 -29.02 -15.06 18.21
N GLY A 154 -28.27 -14.65 17.18
CA GLY A 154 -26.86 -14.32 17.37
C GLY A 154 -26.12 -13.93 16.11
N ILE A 155 -24.84 -13.62 16.31
CA ILE A 155 -23.91 -13.19 15.27
C ILE A 155 -22.66 -14.05 15.41
N LYS A 156 -22.28 -14.74 14.33
CA LYS A 156 -21.08 -15.57 14.28
C LYS A 156 -20.06 -14.93 13.35
N LYS A 157 -18.87 -14.64 13.88
CA LYS A 157 -17.73 -14.19 13.07
C LYS A 157 -17.16 -15.38 12.31
N GLU A 158 -17.06 -15.25 11.00
CA GLU A 158 -16.43 -16.22 10.11
C GLU A 158 -15.01 -15.78 9.71
N ARG A 159 -14.28 -16.67 9.02
CA ARG A 159 -12.93 -16.37 8.54
C ARG A 159 -12.98 -15.25 7.49
N GLY A 160 -11.91 -14.46 7.43
CA GLY A 160 -11.79 -13.39 6.43
C GLY A 160 -12.58 -12.12 6.72
N GLY A 161 -13.19 -11.99 7.91
CA GLY A 161 -14.00 -10.81 8.26
C GLY A 161 -15.44 -10.87 7.76
N ASN A 162 -15.92 -12.06 7.41
CA ASN A 162 -17.32 -12.32 7.12
C ASN A 162 -18.11 -12.51 8.42
N TYR A 163 -19.41 -12.24 8.38
CA TYR A 163 -20.30 -12.38 9.54
C TYR A 163 -21.57 -13.12 9.13
N LEU A 164 -21.96 -14.10 9.92
CA LEU A 164 -23.21 -14.82 9.78
C LEU A 164 -24.19 -14.35 10.86
N PHE A 165 -25.30 -13.77 10.43
CA PHE A 165 -26.41 -13.37 11.29
C PHE A 165 -27.48 -14.45 11.21
N TYR A 166 -27.98 -14.91 12.35
CA TYR A 166 -28.97 -15.98 12.39
C TYR A 166 -30.01 -15.75 13.47
N GLY A 167 -31.21 -16.28 13.24
CA GLY A 167 -32.33 -16.05 14.13
C GLY A 167 -33.55 -16.88 13.83
N GLU A 168 -34.65 -16.50 14.46
CA GLU A 168 -35.96 -17.11 14.33
C GLU A 168 -36.99 -16.11 13.79
N ALA A 169 -37.91 -16.60 12.98
CA ALA A 169 -39.02 -15.86 12.40
C ALA A 169 -40.16 -16.83 12.10
N ARG A 170 -41.29 -16.33 11.61
CA ARG A 170 -42.35 -17.21 11.09
C ARG A 170 -41.80 -18.01 9.89
N PRO A 171 -42.14 -19.31 9.76
CA PRO A 171 -41.73 -20.10 8.61
C PRO A 171 -42.06 -19.42 7.29
N LEU A 172 -41.12 -19.45 6.34
CA LEU A 172 -41.23 -18.83 5.01
C LEU A 172 -41.41 -17.30 5.01
N ALA A 173 -41.24 -16.62 6.15
CA ALA A 173 -41.28 -15.17 6.19
C ALA A 173 -39.98 -14.57 5.63
N THR A 174 -40.12 -13.49 4.84
CA THR A 174 -38.98 -12.68 4.43
C THR A 174 -38.52 -11.81 5.59
N VAL A 175 -37.25 -11.96 5.94
CA VAL A 175 -36.57 -11.26 7.02
C VAL A 175 -35.62 -10.24 6.41
N VAL A 176 -35.71 -9.00 6.88
CA VAL A 176 -34.82 -7.91 6.49
C VAL A 176 -33.94 -7.56 7.67
N LEU A 177 -32.63 -7.48 7.42
CA LEU A 177 -31.62 -7.09 8.39
C LEU A 177 -31.02 -5.74 7.97
N LEU A 178 -31.07 -4.77 8.88
CA LEU A 178 -30.37 -3.49 8.76
C LEU A 178 -29.11 -3.56 9.60
N LEU A 179 -27.97 -3.42 8.94
CA LEU A 179 -26.67 -3.30 9.58
C LEU A 179 -26.24 -1.84 9.52
N SER A 180 -26.17 -1.18 10.68
CA SER A 180 -25.90 0.25 10.75
C SER A 180 -24.55 0.55 11.43
N ASP A 181 -23.73 1.30 10.69
CA ASP A 181 -22.53 2.03 11.12
C ASP A 181 -22.71 3.52 10.72
N LEU A 182 -21.81 4.10 9.91
CA LEU A 182 -22.01 5.41 9.25
C LEU A 182 -22.96 5.33 8.04
N GLN A 183 -23.05 4.16 7.42
CA GLN A 183 -23.96 3.84 6.34
C GLN A 183 -24.77 2.61 6.74
N THR A 184 -26.07 2.62 6.45
CA THR A 184 -26.92 1.46 6.71
C THR A 184 -26.91 0.56 5.49
N VAL A 185 -26.58 -0.71 5.70
CA VAL A 185 -26.64 -1.76 4.68
C VAL A 185 -27.86 -2.62 4.94
N ILE A 186 -28.62 -2.92 3.89
CA ILE A 186 -29.84 -3.72 3.96
C ILE A 186 -29.53 -5.10 3.40
N TYR A 187 -29.90 -6.13 4.15
CA TYR A 187 -29.89 -7.52 3.69
C TYR A 187 -31.29 -8.09 3.79
N SER A 188 -31.63 -9.01 2.89
CA SER A 188 -32.88 -9.77 2.93
C SER A 188 -32.61 -11.25 2.84
N GLY A 189 -33.33 -12.05 3.62
CA GLY A 189 -33.32 -13.51 3.57
C GLY A 189 -34.72 -14.06 3.80
N VAL A 190 -34.90 -15.36 3.62
CA VAL A 190 -36.17 -16.04 3.88
C VAL A 190 -35.96 -17.08 4.96
N ALA A 191 -36.86 -17.13 5.94
CA ALA A 191 -36.85 -18.16 6.96
C ALA A 191 -37.25 -19.51 6.38
N ASN A 192 -36.58 -20.58 6.81
CA ASN A 192 -36.90 -21.94 6.38
C ASN A 192 -38.24 -22.43 6.97
N ASP A 193 -38.63 -23.67 6.63
CA ASP A 193 -39.87 -24.30 7.11
C ASP A 193 -39.97 -24.44 8.63
N LYS A 194 -38.82 -24.37 9.33
CA LYS A 194 -38.73 -24.40 10.80
C LYS A 194 -38.71 -23.01 11.42
N GLY A 195 -38.79 -21.95 10.61
CA GLY A 195 -38.72 -20.57 11.07
C GLY A 195 -37.30 -20.07 11.35
N GLN A 196 -36.25 -20.81 10.98
CA GLN A 196 -34.87 -20.36 11.15
C GLN A 196 -34.39 -19.61 9.91
N TRP A 197 -33.68 -18.51 10.10
CA TRP A 197 -33.14 -17.71 9.01
C TRP A 197 -31.65 -17.43 9.25
N GLU A 198 -30.93 -17.28 8.14
CA GLU A 198 -29.49 -16.98 8.12
C GLU A 198 -29.22 -15.95 7.02
N ILE A 199 -28.41 -14.95 7.34
CA ILE A 199 -27.98 -13.90 6.41
C ILE A 199 -26.46 -13.74 6.57
N THR A 200 -25.74 -13.84 5.45
CA THR A 200 -24.28 -13.75 5.43
C THR A 200 -23.83 -12.40 4.90
N HIS A 201 -23.00 -11.71 5.68
CA HIS A 201 -22.26 -10.55 5.25
C HIS A 201 -20.87 -10.97 4.76
N LEU A 202 -20.54 -10.58 3.52
CA LEU A 202 -19.24 -10.81 2.90
C LEU A 202 -18.41 -9.52 2.90
N ARG A 203 -17.18 -9.58 3.42
CA ARG A 203 -16.24 -8.44 3.44
C ARG A 203 -15.95 -7.88 2.04
N GLN A 204 -16.13 -8.69 1.00
CA GLN A 204 -15.87 -8.32 -0.40
C GLN A 204 -16.88 -7.30 -0.93
N ASP A 205 -18.11 -7.34 -0.43
CA ASP A 205 -19.18 -6.44 -0.86
C ASP A 205 -18.98 -5.07 -0.20
N ILE A 206 -18.93 -5.06 1.14
CA ILE A 206 -18.73 -3.85 1.94
C ILE A 206 -17.86 -4.22 3.14
N LYS A 207 -16.71 -3.54 3.31
CA LYS A 207 -15.86 -3.73 4.49
C LYS A 207 -16.42 -2.93 5.67
N LEU A 208 -16.82 -3.62 6.73
CA LEU A 208 -17.21 -2.98 7.98
C LEU A 208 -16.01 -2.34 8.68
N ARG A 209 -16.21 -1.16 9.26
CA ARG A 209 -15.16 -0.43 9.99
C ARG A 209 -14.97 -1.01 11.39
N ASP A 210 -13.84 -0.68 11.99
CA ASP A 210 -13.64 -0.93 13.41
C ASP A 210 -14.53 -0.03 14.25
N GLY A 211 -15.21 -0.63 15.23
CA GLY A 211 -16.18 0.09 16.05
C GLY A 211 -17.37 -0.76 16.46
N ASN A 212 -18.35 -0.08 17.04
CA ASN A 212 -19.62 -0.67 17.43
C ASN A 212 -20.59 -0.59 16.25
N HIS A 213 -21.20 -1.73 15.93
CA HIS A 213 -22.20 -1.85 14.89
C HIS A 213 -23.54 -2.21 15.53
N SER A 214 -24.63 -1.74 14.93
CA SER A 214 -25.98 -2.08 15.37
C SER A 214 -26.70 -2.89 14.29
N VAL A 215 -27.45 -3.89 14.74
CA VAL A 215 -28.23 -4.78 13.89
C VAL A 215 -29.68 -4.69 14.30
N LEU A 216 -30.53 -4.43 13.33
CA LEU A 216 -31.98 -4.37 13.48
C LEU A 216 -32.60 -5.35 12.49
N VAL A 217 -33.66 -6.04 12.90
CA VAL A 217 -34.30 -7.04 12.04
C VAL A 217 -35.81 -6.84 12.04
N PHE A 218 -36.46 -7.00 10.89
CA PHE A 218 -37.92 -6.99 10.77
C PHE A 218 -38.40 -7.91 9.65
N SER A 219 -39.66 -8.32 9.70
CA SER A 219 -40.28 -9.10 8.63
C SER A 219 -40.85 -8.16 7.56
N TYR A 220 -40.75 -8.52 6.29
CA TYR A 220 -41.28 -7.77 5.17
C TYR A 220 -42.21 -8.65 4.33
N ASP A 221 -43.40 -8.16 4.01
CA ASP A 221 -44.32 -8.80 3.07
C ASP A 221 -44.34 -7.98 1.79
N GLU A 222 -43.63 -8.49 0.77
CA GLU A 222 -43.49 -7.82 -0.53
C GLU A 222 -44.81 -7.67 -1.27
N GLN A 223 -45.73 -8.63 -1.13
CA GLN A 223 -47.02 -8.60 -1.84
C GLN A 223 -47.93 -7.49 -1.31
N LYS A 224 -47.86 -7.23 0.00
CA LYS A 224 -48.68 -6.21 0.66
C LYS A 224 -47.94 -4.90 0.90
N GLY A 225 -46.63 -4.84 0.67
CA GLY A 225 -45.80 -3.66 0.92
C GLY A 225 -45.79 -3.21 2.38
N ILE A 226 -45.92 -4.15 3.32
CA ILE A 226 -45.96 -3.90 4.76
C ILE A 226 -44.78 -4.55 5.47
N ARG A 227 -44.37 -3.97 6.60
CA ARG A 227 -43.33 -4.52 7.46
C ARG A 227 -43.79 -4.69 8.90
N SER A 228 -43.18 -5.63 9.63
CA SER A 228 -43.37 -5.73 11.08
C SER A 228 -42.75 -4.54 11.79
N ASN A 229 -43.01 -4.43 13.10
CA ASN A 229 -42.17 -3.59 13.94
C ASN A 229 -40.72 -4.13 13.96
N ILE A 230 -39.77 -3.25 14.26
CA ILE A 230 -38.34 -3.58 14.31
C ILE A 230 -38.06 -4.35 15.62
N SER A 231 -37.22 -5.38 15.54
CA SER A 231 -36.75 -6.12 16.70
C SER A 231 -35.80 -5.29 17.56
N SER A 232 -35.54 -5.74 18.80
CA SER A 232 -34.58 -5.08 19.68
C SER A 232 -33.20 -5.00 19.04
N ALA A 233 -32.61 -3.80 19.04
CA ALA A 233 -31.27 -3.56 18.51
C ALA A 233 -30.24 -4.45 19.21
N GLN A 234 -29.46 -5.19 18.42
CA GLN A 234 -28.29 -5.89 18.90
C GLN A 234 -27.03 -5.17 18.48
N TYR A 235 -26.06 -5.14 19.38
CA TYR A 235 -24.80 -4.47 19.15
C TYR A 235 -23.66 -5.48 19.16
N PHE A 236 -22.73 -5.32 18.23
CA PHE A 236 -21.50 -6.10 18.22
C PHE A 236 -20.32 -5.20 17.87
N LYS A 237 -19.16 -5.57 18.38
CA LYS A 237 -17.93 -4.81 18.17
C LYS A 237 -17.04 -5.52 17.16
N ILE A 238 -16.62 -4.78 16.14
CA ILE A 238 -15.60 -5.21 15.21
C ILE A 238 -14.27 -4.60 15.65
N SER A 239 -13.26 -5.46 15.76
CA SER A 239 -11.88 -5.08 15.98
C SER A 239 -11.04 -5.77 14.93
N THR A 240 -10.41 -4.97 14.07
CA THR A 240 -9.33 -5.44 13.22
C THR A 240 -8.04 -5.50 14.02
N PRO A 241 -7.20 -6.51 13.77
CA PRO A 241 -5.87 -6.55 14.37
C PRO A 241 -5.01 -5.41 13.82
N TRP A 242 -4.14 -4.85 14.67
CA TRP A 242 -3.23 -3.75 14.31
C TRP A 242 -2.35 -4.06 13.08
N TYR A 243 -2.04 -5.33 12.83
CA TYR A 243 -1.26 -5.74 11.66
C TYR A 243 -2.05 -5.60 10.35
N GLU A 244 -3.38 -5.75 10.35
CA GLU A 244 -4.19 -5.54 9.14
C GLU A 244 -4.23 -4.06 8.76
N ASP A 245 -4.30 -3.17 9.75
CA ASP A 245 -4.26 -1.72 9.54
C ASP A 245 -2.90 -1.29 8.97
N LEU A 246 -1.81 -1.76 9.56
CA LEU A 246 -0.45 -1.50 9.07
C LEU A 246 -0.24 -1.99 7.64
N MET A 247 -0.75 -3.18 7.30
CA MET A 247 -0.64 -3.73 5.95
C MET A 247 -1.49 -2.97 4.93
N SER A 248 -2.66 -2.45 5.32
CA SER A 248 -3.50 -1.65 4.44
C SER A 248 -2.90 -0.29 4.08
N GLN A 249 -2.00 0.22 4.93
CA GLN A 249 -1.33 1.51 4.74
C GLN A 249 0.07 1.36 4.09
N VAL A 250 0.50 0.15 3.71
CA VAL A 250 1.81 -0.10 3.08
C VAL A 250 1.99 0.75 1.82
N ASP A 251 0.95 0.96 1.02
CA ASP A 251 1.03 1.80 -0.19
C ASP A 251 1.26 3.28 0.14
N ILE A 252 0.66 3.78 1.22
CA ILE A 252 0.86 5.15 1.69
C ILE A 252 2.29 5.30 2.23
N LEU A 253 2.74 4.37 3.07
CA LEU A 253 4.11 4.33 3.60
C LEU A 253 5.15 4.19 2.47
N ALA A 254 4.82 3.40 1.44
CA ALA A 254 5.63 3.22 0.25
C ALA A 254 5.82 4.54 -0.52
N ASN A 255 4.81 5.39 -0.61
CA ASN A 255 4.91 6.69 -1.25
C ASN A 255 5.73 7.69 -0.42
N TRP A 256 5.55 7.70 0.91
CA TRP A 256 6.34 8.54 1.81
C TRP A 256 7.82 8.19 1.81
N SER A 257 8.19 6.92 1.61
CA SER A 257 9.60 6.52 1.49
C SER A 257 10.33 7.19 0.31
N VAL A 258 9.64 7.41 -0.82
CA VAL A 258 10.22 8.07 -2.00
C VAL A 258 10.50 9.54 -1.71
N VAL A 259 9.56 10.23 -1.05
CA VAL A 259 9.73 11.63 -0.62
C VAL A 259 10.92 11.74 0.33
N LEU A 260 11.04 10.81 1.29
CA LEU A 260 12.13 10.81 2.26
C LEU A 260 13.49 10.59 1.59
N ILE A 261 13.58 9.69 0.59
CA ILE A 261 14.80 9.48 -0.20
C ILE A 261 15.20 10.75 -0.99
N ILE A 262 14.23 11.44 -1.59
CA ILE A 262 14.49 12.69 -2.34
C ILE A 262 15.02 13.77 -1.38
N VAL A 263 14.37 13.97 -0.24
CA VAL A 263 14.80 14.95 0.78
C VAL A 263 16.20 14.62 1.29
N LEU A 264 16.48 13.35 1.57
CA LEU A 264 17.78 12.91 2.06
C LEU A 264 18.87 13.06 0.99
N GLY A 265 18.54 12.79 -0.27
CA GLY A 265 19.43 13.03 -1.41
C GLY A 265 19.77 14.51 -1.59
N VAL A 266 18.77 15.39 -1.53
CA VAL A 266 18.96 16.85 -1.57
C VAL A 266 19.84 17.31 -0.41
N PHE A 267 19.56 16.83 0.81
CA PHE A 267 20.32 17.17 2.00
C PHE A 267 21.80 16.75 1.90
N ILE A 268 22.07 15.52 1.45
CA ILE A 268 23.44 15.03 1.22
C ILE A 268 24.14 15.88 0.16
N THR A 269 23.44 16.24 -0.93
CA THR A 269 24.00 17.07 -2.00
C THR A 269 24.43 18.43 -1.45
N PHE A 270 23.60 19.05 -0.60
CA PHE A 270 23.90 20.32 0.07
C PHE A 270 25.07 20.24 1.05
N LEU A 271 25.29 19.08 1.67
CA LEU A 271 26.40 18.83 2.59
C LEU A 271 27.72 18.54 1.87
N THR A 272 27.66 18.21 0.58
CA THR A 272 28.82 17.90 -0.26
C THR A 272 29.28 19.03 -1.18
N ILE A 273 28.47 20.08 -1.35
CA ILE A 273 28.83 21.36 -1.99
C ILE A 273 29.51 22.24 -0.94
#